data_AF-A0A537NNV3-F1
#
_entry.id   AF-A0A537NNV3-F1
#
_cell.length_a   1.000
_cell.length_b   1.000
_cell.length_c   1.000
_cell.angle_alpha   90.00
_cell.angle_beta   90.00
_cell.angle_gamma   90.00
#
_symmetry.space_group_name_H-M   'P 1'
#
loop_
_entity.id
_entity.type
_entity.pdbx_description
1 polymer ?
#
loop_
_entity_poly.entity_id
_entity_poly.type
_entity_poly.pdbx_seq_one_letter_code
_entity_poly.pdbx_strand_id
1 'polypeptide(L)'
;MARVLRGVGARQVAEITLQDVVTHQLDLVIECGFCSHKGLLDAVELVGLFGGRMTMKELPDQVRCRQCHRRGGHAVLFKTGDGKKDWWPRQPEARR
;
A
#
# COMPACT_ATOMS: atom_id res chain seq x y z
N MET A 1 -17.23 2.94 -2.61
CA MET A 1 -17.44 3.30 -1.19
C MET A 1 -16.08 3.48 -0.52
N ALA A 2 -15.45 4.67 -0.63
CA ALA A 2 -14.10 4.94 -0.10
C ALA A 2 -14.05 6.25 0.71
N ARG A 3 -15.13 6.55 1.45
CA ARG A 3 -15.32 7.84 2.12
C ARG A 3 -14.57 7.97 3.46
N VAL A 4 -13.92 6.91 3.93
CA VAL A 4 -13.42 6.81 5.33
C VAL A 4 -11.99 7.33 5.53
N LEU A 5 -11.15 7.44 4.50
CA LEU A 5 -9.70 7.67 4.70
C LEU A 5 -9.20 9.08 4.38
N ARG A 6 -10.04 10.02 3.91
CA ARG A 6 -9.57 11.34 3.42
C ARG A 6 -9.02 12.31 4.49
N GLY A 7 -9.09 11.97 5.78
CA GLY A 7 -8.59 12.81 6.89
C GLY A 7 -7.33 12.27 7.58
N VAL A 8 -6.71 11.23 7.03
CA VAL A 8 -5.87 10.35 7.82
C VAL A 8 -4.39 10.45 7.44
N GLY A 9 -3.52 10.79 8.39
CA GLY A 9 -2.07 10.91 8.17
C GLY A 9 -1.33 9.57 8.09
N ALA A 10 -0.04 9.60 7.70
CA ALA A 10 0.82 8.42 7.56
C ALA A 10 0.91 7.53 8.82
N ARG A 11 0.71 8.11 10.02
CA ARG A 11 0.70 7.36 11.28
C ARG A 11 -0.44 6.33 11.34
N GLN A 12 -1.59 6.64 10.77
CA GLN A 12 -2.71 5.70 10.72
C GLN A 12 -2.55 4.68 9.59
N VAL A 13 -1.85 5.00 8.48
CA VAL A 13 -1.48 4.00 7.46
C VAL A 13 -0.72 2.86 8.11
N ALA A 14 0.29 3.19 8.93
CA ALA A 14 1.16 2.22 9.58
C ALA A 14 0.42 1.21 10.47
N GLU A 15 -0.76 1.58 11.01
CA GLU A 15 -1.57 0.75 11.90
C GLU A 15 -2.63 -0.09 11.16
N ILE A 16 -2.90 0.20 9.88
CA ILE A 16 -3.82 -0.59 9.05
C ILE A 16 -3.26 -2.00 8.89
N THR A 17 -4.13 -3.00 9.11
CA THR A 17 -3.78 -4.40 8.93
C THR A 17 -4.17 -4.89 7.54
N LEU A 18 -3.58 -6.01 7.08
CA LEU A 18 -4.01 -6.67 5.84
C LEU A 18 -5.50 -7.04 5.88
N GLN A 19 -6.02 -7.44 7.05
CA GLN A 19 -7.44 -7.74 7.21
C GLN A 19 -8.32 -6.51 6.97
N ASP A 20 -7.90 -5.33 7.42
CA ASP A 20 -8.64 -4.08 7.17
C ASP A 20 -8.68 -3.74 5.68
N VAL A 21 -7.56 -3.95 4.98
CA VAL A 21 -7.46 -3.75 3.51
C VAL A 21 -8.48 -4.62 2.78
N VAL A 22 -8.57 -5.91 3.13
CA VAL A 22 -9.56 -6.83 2.55
C VAL A 22 -10.98 -6.42 2.93
N THR A 23 -11.23 -6.13 4.21
CA THR A 23 -12.55 -5.79 4.74
C THR A 23 -13.12 -4.52 4.09
N HIS A 24 -12.26 -3.53 3.85
CA HIS A 24 -12.63 -2.26 3.23
C HIS A 24 -12.42 -2.23 1.71
N GLN A 25 -12.01 -3.34 1.10
CA GLN A 25 -11.74 -3.46 -0.34
C GLN A 25 -10.84 -2.34 -0.87
N LEU A 26 -9.73 -2.10 -0.17
CA LEU A 26 -8.77 -1.08 -0.54
C LEU A 26 -7.78 -1.62 -1.59
N ASP A 27 -7.57 -0.86 -2.67
CA ASP A 27 -6.56 -1.18 -3.67
C ASP A 27 -5.16 -0.90 -3.13
N LEU A 28 -4.50 -1.93 -2.63
CA LEU A 28 -3.17 -1.87 -2.02
C LEU A 28 -2.06 -1.75 -3.08
N VAL A 29 -1.29 -0.68 -3.01
CA VAL A 29 -0.16 -0.40 -3.90
C VAL A 29 1.12 -0.23 -3.10
N ILE A 30 2.18 -0.91 -3.52
CA ILE A 30 3.55 -0.67 -3.04
C ILE A 30 4.27 0.21 -4.06
N GLU A 31 4.84 1.31 -3.58
CA GLU A 31 5.78 2.15 -4.32
C GLU A 31 7.20 1.92 -3.80
N CYS A 32 8.14 1.62 -4.69
CA CYS A 32 9.54 1.47 -4.31
C CYS A 32 10.21 2.82 -4.08
N GLY A 33 10.77 3.07 -2.89
CA GLY A 33 11.51 4.31 -2.61
C GLY A 33 12.84 4.48 -3.36
N PHE A 34 13.28 3.49 -4.13
CA PHE A 34 14.53 3.57 -4.91
C PHE A 34 14.29 3.90 -6.40
N CYS A 35 13.36 3.20 -7.04
CA CYS A 35 13.06 3.38 -8.47
C CYS A 35 11.65 3.94 -8.74
N SER A 36 10.84 4.17 -7.69
CA SER A 36 9.46 4.66 -7.77
C SER A 36 8.52 3.75 -8.59
N HIS A 37 8.93 2.51 -8.84
CA HIS A 37 8.08 1.47 -9.43
C HIS A 37 6.88 1.18 -8.52
N LYS A 38 5.69 1.11 -9.12
CA LYS A 38 4.43 0.82 -8.42
C LYS A 38 3.97 -0.58 -8.77
N GLY A 39 3.58 -1.34 -7.75
CA GLY A 39 2.96 -2.64 -7.93
C GLY A 39 1.65 -2.70 -7.16
N LEU A 40 0.58 -3.11 -7.84
CA LEU A 40 -0.66 -3.51 -7.19
C LEU A 40 -0.42 -4.87 -6.51
N LEU A 41 -0.85 -4.99 -5.26
CA LEU A 41 -0.76 -6.21 -4.48
C LEU A 41 -2.15 -6.74 -4.16
N ASP A 42 -2.30 -8.06 -4.22
CA ASP A 42 -3.53 -8.73 -3.80
C ASP A 42 -3.51 -8.91 -2.27
N ALA A 43 -4.38 -8.18 -1.58
CA ALA A 43 -4.46 -8.24 -0.12
C ALA A 43 -4.93 -9.61 0.38
N VAL A 44 -5.77 -10.33 -0.37
CA VAL A 44 -6.27 -11.66 0.02
C VAL A 44 -5.13 -12.68 -0.05
N GLU A 45 -4.32 -12.63 -1.10
CA GLU A 45 -3.12 -13.46 -1.23
C GLU A 45 -2.15 -13.18 -0.07
N LEU A 46 -1.92 -11.91 0.25
CA LEU A 46 -1.04 -11.50 1.34
C LEU A 46 -1.54 -11.95 2.72
N VAL A 47 -2.85 -11.92 2.97
CA VAL A 47 -3.44 -12.48 4.22
C VAL A 47 -3.13 -13.97 4.32
N GLY A 48 -3.19 -14.72 3.22
CA GLY A 48 -2.84 -16.14 3.20
C GLY A 48 -1.36 -16.40 3.50
N LEU A 49 -0.46 -15.52 3.05
CA LEU A 49 0.99 -15.67 3.23
C LEU A 49 1.48 -15.20 4.61
N PHE A 50 0.93 -14.10 5.13
CA PHE A 50 1.48 -13.39 6.28
C PHE A 50 0.52 -13.25 7.46
N GLY A 51 -0.75 -13.63 7.28
CA GLY A 51 -1.80 -13.49 8.27
C GLY A 51 -2.43 -12.09 8.30
N GLY A 52 -3.71 -12.03 8.68
CA GLY A 52 -4.50 -10.80 8.63
C GLY A 52 -4.05 -9.68 9.58
N ARG A 53 -3.26 -9.98 10.62
CA ARG A 53 -2.79 -8.99 11.60
C ARG A 53 -1.53 -8.22 11.18
N MET A 54 -0.88 -8.63 10.09
CA MET A 54 0.29 -7.91 9.59
C MET A 54 -0.11 -6.48 9.21
N THR A 55 0.68 -5.53 9.65
CA THR A 55 0.43 -4.10 9.46
C THR A 55 1.10 -3.56 8.20
N MET A 56 0.60 -2.44 7.67
CA MET A 56 1.25 -1.77 6.53
C MET A 56 2.63 -1.20 6.89
N LYS A 57 2.97 -1.10 8.18
CA LYS A 57 4.33 -0.77 8.62
C LYS A 57 5.31 -1.91 8.36
N GLU A 58 4.86 -3.15 8.50
CA GLU A 58 5.70 -4.36 8.39
C GLU A 58 5.79 -4.89 6.96
N LEU A 59 4.72 -4.71 6.17
CA LEU A 59 4.63 -5.21 4.80
C LEU A 59 5.81 -4.78 3.88
N PRO A 60 6.27 -3.50 3.89
CA PRO A 60 7.42 -3.05 3.09
C PRO A 60 8.68 -3.90 3.20
N ASP A 61 8.94 -4.51 4.36
CA ASP A 61 10.16 -5.29 4.60
C ASP A 61 10.05 -6.71 4.06
N GLN A 62 8.83 -7.20 3.81
CA GLN A 62 8.55 -8.52 3.25
C GLN A 62 8.60 -8.54 1.71
N VAL A 63 8.35 -7.40 1.07
CA VAL A 63 8.24 -7.30 -0.38
C VAL A 63 9.57 -6.94 -1.06
N ARG A 64 9.75 -7.41 -2.30
CA ARG A 64 10.83 -6.99 -3.20
C ARG A 64 10.25 -6.16 -4.33
N CYS A 65 10.95 -5.11 -4.73
CA CYS A 65 10.64 -4.42 -5.98
C CYS A 65 10.75 -5.40 -7.16
N ARG A 66 9.74 -5.47 -8.03
CA ARG A 66 9.81 -6.30 -9.25
C ARG A 66 10.76 -5.72 -10.31
N GLN A 67 11.07 -4.43 -10.27
CA GLN A 67 11.94 -3.76 -11.24
C GLN A 67 13.41 -3.72 -10.79
N CYS A 68 13.69 -3.28 -9.56
CA CYS A 68 15.08 -3.13 -9.07
C CYS A 68 15.50 -4.20 -8.05
N HIS A 69 14.62 -5.14 -7.70
CA HIS A 69 14.86 -6.27 -6.79
C HIS A 69 15.31 -5.93 -5.36
N ARG A 70 15.37 -4.65 -4.99
CA ARG A 70 15.66 -4.21 -3.61
C ARG A 70 14.50 -4.53 -2.67
N ARG A 71 14.83 -4.75 -1.40
CA ARG A 71 13.90 -4.88 -0.27
C ARG A 71 13.93 -3.63 0.59
N GLY A 72 12.84 -3.39 1.32
CA GLY A 72 12.72 -2.29 2.27
C GLY A 72 12.60 -0.92 1.58
N GLY A 73 12.27 0.11 2.36
CA GLY A 73 12.11 1.47 1.85
C GLY A 73 10.94 1.64 0.87
N HIS A 74 9.97 0.71 0.91
CA HIS A 74 8.76 0.82 0.12
C HIS A 74 7.72 1.68 0.85
N ALA A 75 7.01 2.53 0.12
CA ALA A 75 5.85 3.24 0.62
C ALA A 75 4.58 2.45 0.29
N VAL A 76 3.70 2.30 1.28
CA VAL A 76 2.35 1.75 1.08
C VAL A 76 1.41 2.88 0.71
N LEU A 77 0.68 2.69 -0.39
CA LEU A 77 -0.32 3.60 -0.92
C LEU A 77 -1.62 2.82 -1.18
N PHE A 78 -2.72 3.55 -1.21
CA PHE A 78 -4.04 3.03 -1.52
C PHE A 78 -4.67 3.86 -2.62
N LYS A 79 -5.22 3.18 -3.63
CA LYS A 79 -6.08 3.82 -4.61
C LYS A 79 -7.47 4.01 -3.97
N THR A 80 -7.99 5.23 -4.01
CA THR A 80 -9.29 5.57 -3.39
C THR A 80 -10.39 5.83 -4.42
N GLY A 81 -10.07 5.69 -5.71
CA GLY A 81 -10.91 5.98 -6.87
C GLY A 81 -10.08 5.93 -8.16
N ASP A 82 -10.68 6.30 -9.29
CA ASP A 82 -10.03 6.22 -10.60
C ASP A 82 -9.37 7.51 -11.07
N GLY A 83 -9.58 8.62 -10.36
CA GLY A 83 -8.96 9.89 -10.68
C GLY A 83 -7.46 9.90 -10.36
N LYS A 84 -6.71 10.72 -11.10
CA LYS A 84 -5.26 10.93 -10.87
C LYS A 84 -4.92 11.40 -9.45
N LYS A 85 -5.88 12.00 -8.75
CA LYS A 85 -5.71 12.51 -7.37
C LYS A 85 -6.23 11.54 -6.31
N ASP A 86 -6.84 10.43 -6.69
CA ASP A 86 -7.50 9.50 -5.78
C ASP A 86 -6.50 8.52 -5.16
N TRP A 87 -5.58 9.07 -4.37
CA TRP A 87 -4.53 8.34 -3.69
C TRP A 87 -4.46 8.71 -2.21
N TRP A 88 -4.13 7.74 -1.38
CA TRP A 88 -3.97 7.93 0.05
C TRP A 88 -2.77 7.09 0.57
N PRO A 89 -1.96 7.56 1.54
CA PRO A 89 -2.00 8.86 2.21
C PRO A 89 -1.51 10.03 1.34
N ARG A 90 -0.79 9.73 0.27
CA ARG A 90 -0.25 10.71 -0.68
C ARG A 90 -0.36 10.16 -2.10
N GLN A 91 -0.13 11.03 -3.08
CA GLN A 91 0.06 10.58 -4.45
C GLN A 91 1.39 9.84 -4.60
N PRO A 92 1.44 8.81 -5.47
CA PRO A 92 2.69 8.22 -5.90
C PRO A 92 3.62 9.27 -6.49
N GLU A 93 4.92 9.06 -6.37
CA GLU A 93 5.92 9.89 -7.02
C GLU A 93 5.78 9.80 -8.54
N ALA A 94 5.89 10.95 -9.19
CA ALA A 94 5.95 11.04 -10.64
C ALA A 94 7.39 10.82 -11.09
N ARG A 95 7.80 9.56 -11.28
CA ARG A 95 8.98 9.23 -12.08
C ARG A 95 8.57 8.66 -13.42
N ARG A 96 9.22 9.16 -14.46
CA ARG A 96 9.06 8.82 -15.87
C ARG A 96 9.61 7.43 -16.15
#